data_AF-A0A6C2CKY6-F1
#
_entry.id   AF-A0A6C2CKY6-F1
#
_cell.length_a   1.000
_cell.length_b   1.000
_cell.length_c   1.000
_cell.angle_alpha   90.00
_cell.angle_beta   90.00
_cell.angle_gamma   90.00
#
_symmetry.space_group_name_H-M   'P 1'
#
loop_
_entity.id
_entity.type
_entity.pdbx_description
1 polymer ?
#
loop_
_entity_poly.entity_id
_entity_poly.type
_entity_poly.pdbx_seq_one_letter_code
_entity_poly.pdbx_strand_id
1 'polypeptide(L)'
;MNQNLVSIEFSAETLTRLDGAIGIIEEIFAPLIKLSAGQVSSLNKMGDKSEHFCRQTLAVLEQNRGILPADFDLGEVQRDLLAFDTLRPRLRRIRDFMARGEDTEMALGSDVFTAALQGYALMKLFSKSESLEDLREAMAILRPGRKKPAQTGEAGSNGGGN
;
A
#
# COMPACT_ATOMS: atom_id res chain seq x y z
N MET A 1 28.84 7.75 -5.01
CA MET A 1 28.37 8.03 -3.64
C MET A 1 27.72 6.76 -3.12
N ASN A 2 28.06 6.31 -1.92
CA ASN A 2 27.38 5.18 -1.29
C ASN A 2 26.00 5.65 -0.82
N GLN A 3 24.93 5.05 -1.32
CA GLN A 3 23.57 5.40 -0.92
C GLN A 3 23.26 4.67 0.39
N ASN A 4 22.74 5.40 1.37
CA ASN A 4 22.29 4.87 2.65
C ASN A 4 21.09 5.70 3.12
N LEU A 5 19.90 5.33 2.66
CA LEU A 5 18.64 5.99 2.96
C LEU A 5 18.12 5.62 4.36
N VAL A 6 18.34 4.39 4.81
CA VAL A 6 17.87 3.90 6.11
C VAL A 6 18.93 3.05 6.81
N SER A 7 19.16 3.32 8.09
CA SER A 7 19.96 2.47 8.98
C SER A 7 19.11 2.10 10.19
N ILE A 8 18.66 0.84 10.21
CA ILE A 8 17.77 0.30 11.24
C ILE A 8 18.20 -1.11 11.62
N GLU A 9 18.14 -1.42 12.91
CA GLU A 9 18.33 -2.77 13.44
C GLU A 9 17.09 -3.14 14.27
N PHE A 10 16.59 -4.36 14.08
CA PHE A 10 15.44 -4.86 14.84
C PHE A 10 15.93 -5.75 15.98
N SER A 11 15.65 -5.36 17.22
CA SER A 11 15.90 -6.23 18.37
C SER A 11 14.91 -7.40 18.42
N ALA A 12 15.34 -8.55 18.96
CA ALA A 12 14.47 -9.72 19.12
C ALA A 12 13.21 -9.40 19.97
N GLU A 13 13.35 -8.53 20.96
CA GLU A 13 12.23 -8.04 21.77
C GLU A 13 11.23 -7.23 20.92
N THR A 14 11.71 -6.36 20.05
CA THR A 14 10.85 -5.55 19.16
C THR A 14 10.07 -6.45 18.20
N LEU A 15 10.73 -7.44 17.61
CA LEU A 15 10.09 -8.40 16.71
C LEU A 15 9.03 -9.22 17.43
N THR A 16 9.34 -9.74 18.62
CA THR A 16 8.36 -10.49 19.44
C THR A 16 7.13 -9.64 19.77
N ARG A 17 7.32 -8.36 20.11
CA ARG A 17 6.21 -7.43 20.37
C ARG A 17 5.39 -7.13 19.13
N LEU A 18 6.04 -7.02 17.97
CA LEU A 18 5.36 -6.81 16.69
C LEU A 18 4.51 -8.01 16.31
N ASP A 19 5.07 -9.23 16.39
CA ASP A 19 4.36 -10.47 16.09
C ASP A 19 3.15 -10.66 17.02
N GLY A 20 3.31 -10.37 18.32
CA GLY A 20 2.18 -10.39 19.26
C GLY A 20 1.09 -9.37 18.92
N ALA A 21 1.45 -8.17 18.48
CA ALA A 21 0.48 -7.17 18.05
C ALA A 21 -0.24 -7.58 16.75
N ILE A 22 0.46 -8.20 15.81
CA ILE A 22 -0.12 -8.75 14.58
C ILE A 22 -1.14 -9.85 14.93
N GLY A 23 -0.79 -10.77 15.82
CA GLY A 23 -1.71 -11.84 16.26
C GLY A 23 -3.02 -11.29 16.85
N ILE A 24 -2.96 -10.23 17.66
CA ILE A 24 -4.15 -9.56 18.19
C ILE A 24 -5.00 -8.95 17.06
N ILE A 25 -4.36 -8.34 16.06
CA ILE A 25 -5.07 -7.76 14.91
C ILE A 25 -5.76 -8.88 14.10
N GLU A 26 -5.08 -10.01 13.88
CA GLU A 26 -5.63 -11.17 13.18
C GLU A 26 -6.87 -11.73 13.90
N GLU A 27 -6.82 -11.87 15.23
CA GLU A 27 -7.96 -12.29 16.04
C GLU A 27 -9.15 -11.33 15.92
N ILE A 28 -8.92 -10.01 16.00
CA ILE A 28 -9.96 -8.99 15.87
C ILE A 28 -10.57 -9.00 14.45
N PHE A 29 -9.78 -9.30 13.43
CA PHE A 29 -10.19 -9.29 12.02
C PHE A 29 -10.82 -10.60 11.56
N ALA A 30 -10.65 -11.70 12.31
CA ALA A 30 -11.22 -13.01 12.00
C ALA A 30 -12.73 -13.03 11.65
N PRO A 31 -13.63 -12.27 12.31
CA PRO A 31 -15.05 -12.25 11.95
C PRO A 31 -15.38 -11.36 10.74
N LEU A 32 -14.42 -10.59 10.21
CA LEU A 32 -14.65 -9.72 9.05
C LEU A 32 -14.71 -10.54 7.75
N ILE A 33 -15.40 -9.98 6.75
CA ILE A 33 -15.55 -10.66 5.46
C ILE A 33 -14.31 -10.48 4.57
N LYS A 34 -13.95 -11.55 3.85
CA LYS A 34 -12.98 -11.50 2.75
C LYS A 34 -13.70 -11.69 1.43
N LEU A 35 -13.72 -10.65 0.61
CA LEU A 35 -14.32 -10.70 -0.72
C LEU A 35 -13.34 -11.32 -1.73
N SER A 36 -13.86 -12.17 -2.61
CA SER A 36 -13.15 -12.62 -3.80
C SER A 36 -13.09 -11.51 -4.86
N ALA A 37 -12.15 -11.62 -5.82
CA ALA A 37 -12.03 -10.66 -6.91
C ALA A 37 -13.33 -10.52 -7.73
N GLY A 38 -14.04 -11.64 -7.96
CA GLY A 38 -15.34 -11.65 -8.65
C GLY A 38 -16.45 -10.96 -7.86
N GLN A 39 -16.47 -11.10 -6.52
CA GLN A 39 -17.40 -10.35 -5.69
C GLN A 39 -17.11 -8.85 -5.75
N VAL A 40 -15.85 -8.45 -5.58
CA VAL A 40 -15.44 -7.03 -5.63
C VAL A 40 -15.82 -6.37 -6.96
N SER A 41 -15.64 -7.05 -8.10
CA SER A 41 -15.99 -6.48 -9.40
C SER A 41 -17.50 -6.27 -9.55
N SER A 42 -18.32 -7.19 -9.01
CA SER A 42 -19.79 -7.16 -9.09
C SER A 42 -20.47 -6.16 -8.14
N LEU A 43 -19.81 -5.72 -7.07
CA LEU A 43 -20.41 -4.84 -6.06
C LEU A 43 -20.56 -3.40 -6.56
N ASN A 44 -21.68 -2.77 -6.19
CA ASN A 44 -21.85 -1.32 -6.25
C ASN A 44 -20.88 -0.67 -5.26
N LYS A 45 -19.95 0.13 -5.79
CA LYS A 45 -18.87 0.71 -4.99
C LYS A 45 -19.27 2.07 -4.45
N MET A 46 -19.05 2.26 -3.15
CA MET A 46 -19.24 3.54 -2.50
C MET A 46 -17.91 4.31 -2.45
N GLY A 47 -17.75 5.28 -3.34
CA GLY A 47 -16.69 6.30 -3.28
C GLY A 47 -17.22 7.59 -2.66
N ASP A 48 -16.42 8.65 -2.61
CA ASP A 48 -16.77 9.87 -1.84
C ASP A 48 -18.11 10.51 -2.29
N LYS A 49 -18.36 10.56 -3.60
CA LYS A 49 -19.63 11.11 -4.13
C LYS A 49 -20.84 10.23 -3.81
N SER A 50 -20.71 8.91 -3.97
CA SER A 50 -21.80 7.98 -3.67
C SER A 50 -22.05 7.84 -2.18
N GLU A 51 -21.03 7.99 -1.34
CA GLU A 51 -21.19 8.05 0.11
C GLU A 51 -22.05 9.25 0.54
N HIS A 52 -21.75 10.44 0.01
CA HIS A 52 -22.57 11.62 0.29
C HIS A 52 -24.02 11.41 -0.17
N PHE A 53 -24.22 10.84 -1.36
CA PHE A 53 -25.55 10.47 -1.85
C PHE A 53 -26.26 9.53 -0.87
N CYS A 54 -25.64 8.43 -0.45
CA CYS A 54 -26.23 7.47 0.49
C CYS A 54 -26.66 8.14 1.80
N ARG A 55 -25.82 9.00 2.39
CA ARG A 55 -26.14 9.71 3.64
C ARG A 55 -27.34 10.63 3.49
N GLN A 56 -27.37 11.43 2.43
CA GLN A 56 -28.48 12.34 2.17
C GLN A 56 -29.78 11.57 1.92
N THR A 57 -29.72 10.48 1.13
CA THR A 57 -30.87 9.61 0.90
C THR A 57 -31.39 9.04 2.22
N LEU A 58 -30.53 8.47 3.06
CA LEU A 58 -30.95 7.89 4.34
C LEU A 58 -31.56 8.94 5.29
N ALA A 59 -31.05 10.17 5.29
CA ALA A 59 -31.66 11.26 6.06
C ALA A 59 -33.07 11.62 5.57
N VAL A 60 -33.29 11.66 4.25
CA VAL A 60 -34.61 11.89 3.67
C VAL A 60 -35.56 10.73 3.97
N LEU A 61 -35.10 9.47 3.85
CA LEU A 61 -35.91 8.28 4.16
C LEU A 61 -36.31 8.24 5.64
N GLU A 62 -35.42 8.65 6.54
CA GLU A 62 -35.69 8.75 7.98
C GLU A 62 -36.80 9.77 8.28
N GLN A 63 -36.82 10.91 7.59
CA GLN A 63 -37.87 11.92 7.73
C GLN A 63 -39.20 11.49 7.10
N ASN A 64 -39.16 10.59 6.12
CA ASN A 64 -40.32 10.20 5.31
C ASN A 64 -40.64 8.71 5.43
N ARG A 65 -40.49 8.10 6.62
CA ARG A 65 -40.68 6.65 6.81
C ARG A 65 -42.01 6.09 6.29
N GLY A 66 -43.06 6.91 6.23
CA GLY A 66 -44.36 6.50 5.70
C GLY A 66 -44.38 6.15 4.20
N ILE A 67 -43.35 6.53 3.42
CA ILE A 67 -43.23 6.17 2.00
C ILE A 67 -42.53 4.82 1.80
N LEU A 68 -41.91 4.28 2.86
CA LEU A 68 -41.13 3.07 2.78
C LEU A 68 -42.05 1.84 2.72
N PRO A 69 -41.78 0.89 1.81
CA PRO A 69 -42.40 -0.43 1.85
C PRO A 69 -42.15 -1.13 3.20
N ALA A 70 -43.07 -2.02 3.59
CA ALA A 70 -42.98 -2.73 4.87
C ALA A 70 -41.77 -3.69 4.96
N ASP A 71 -41.24 -4.13 3.82
CA ASP A 71 -40.06 -4.99 3.70
C ASP A 71 -38.73 -4.23 3.67
N PHE A 72 -38.76 -2.89 3.70
CA PHE A 72 -37.54 -2.09 3.73
C PHE A 72 -37.06 -1.86 5.18
N ASP A 73 -36.02 -2.57 5.61
CA ASP A 73 -35.39 -2.36 6.93
C ASP A 73 -34.43 -1.16 6.90
N LEU A 74 -34.97 0.05 7.06
CA LEU A 74 -34.16 1.27 7.20
C LEU A 74 -33.18 1.19 8.39
N GLY A 75 -33.55 0.47 9.45
CA GLY A 75 -32.72 0.31 10.64
C GLY A 75 -31.47 -0.51 10.35
N GLU A 76 -31.57 -1.55 9.52
CA GLU A 76 -30.41 -2.33 9.06
C GLU A 76 -29.43 -1.47 8.28
N VAL A 77 -29.92 -0.73 7.28
CA VAL A 77 -29.06 0.13 6.45
C VAL A 77 -28.36 1.22 7.29
N GLN A 78 -29.03 1.75 8.31
CA GLN A 78 -28.42 2.70 9.25
C GLN A 78 -27.34 2.04 10.13
N ARG A 79 -27.55 0.80 10.59
CA ARG A 79 -26.54 0.04 11.34
C ARG A 79 -25.30 -0.22 10.48
N ASP A 80 -25.50 -0.56 9.21
CA ASP A 80 -24.40 -0.77 8.26
C ASP A 80 -23.58 0.49 8.03
N LEU A 81 -24.24 1.65 7.85
CA LEU A 81 -23.56 2.93 7.70
C LEU A 81 -22.74 3.28 8.96
N LEU A 82 -23.28 3.04 10.15
CA LEU A 82 -22.57 3.25 11.41
C LEU A 82 -21.36 2.32 11.56
N ALA A 83 -21.52 1.05 11.18
CA ALA A 83 -20.42 0.07 11.18
C ALA A 83 -19.31 0.50 10.20
N PHE A 84 -19.69 0.95 9.00
CA PHE A 84 -18.78 1.51 8.00
C PHE A 84 -17.98 2.70 8.57
N ASP A 85 -18.66 3.65 9.22
CA ASP A 85 -18.03 4.82 9.84
C ASP A 85 -17.10 4.47 10.99
N THR A 86 -17.46 3.45 11.76
CA THR A 86 -16.61 2.94 12.83
C THR A 86 -15.35 2.30 12.26
N LEU A 87 -15.47 1.49 11.21
CA LEU A 87 -14.35 0.72 10.67
C LEU A 87 -13.35 1.60 9.88
N ARG A 88 -13.84 2.57 9.09
CA ARG A 88 -13.02 3.38 8.17
C ARG A 88 -11.79 4.05 8.81
N PRO A 89 -11.85 4.75 9.96
CA PRO A 89 -10.67 5.34 10.58
C PRO A 89 -9.63 4.32 11.07
N ARG A 90 -10.05 3.11 11.45
CA ARG A 90 -9.11 2.06 11.89
C ARG A 90 -8.35 1.49 10.69
N LEU A 91 -9.06 1.23 9.58
CA LEU A 91 -8.42 0.79 8.34
C LEU A 91 -7.42 1.81 7.79
N ARG A 92 -7.71 3.13 7.93
CA ARG A 92 -6.74 4.18 7.57
C ARG A 92 -5.45 4.06 8.38
N ARG A 93 -5.55 3.96 9.72
CA ARG A 93 -4.37 3.82 10.59
C ARG A 93 -3.53 2.59 10.26
N ILE A 94 -4.18 1.45 9.98
CA ILE A 94 -3.48 0.21 9.59
C ILE A 94 -2.74 0.41 8.27
N ARG A 95 -3.38 1.06 7.28
CA ARG A 95 -2.76 1.39 6.00
C ARG A 95 -1.54 2.31 6.17
N ASP A 96 -1.62 3.29 7.06
CA ASP A 96 -0.51 4.20 7.34
C ASP A 96 0.71 3.45 7.93
N PHE A 97 0.48 2.45 8.79
CA PHE A 97 1.56 1.61 9.31
C PHE A 97 2.16 0.71 8.22
N MET A 98 1.33 0.10 7.38
CA MET A 98 1.78 -0.69 6.25
C MET A 98 2.62 0.13 5.27
N ALA A 99 2.17 1.33 4.91
CA ALA A 99 2.90 2.22 4.00
C ALA A 99 4.29 2.57 4.53
N ARG A 100 4.44 2.83 5.84
CA ARG A 100 5.76 3.06 6.45
C ARG A 100 6.68 1.84 6.35
N GLY A 101 6.13 0.64 6.51
CA GLY A 101 6.86 -0.62 6.33
C GLY A 101 7.33 -0.77 4.89
N GLU A 102 6.42 -0.59 3.93
CA GLU A 102 6.70 -0.66 2.48
C GLU A 102 7.76 0.37 2.04
N ASP A 103 7.66 1.61 2.52
CA ASP A 103 8.65 2.66 2.24
C ASP A 103 10.03 2.29 2.80
N THR A 104 10.07 1.71 4.00
CA THR A 104 11.33 1.26 4.63
C THR A 104 11.94 0.08 3.88
N GLU A 105 11.12 -0.90 3.48
CA GLU A 105 11.55 -2.03 2.67
C GLU A 105 12.12 -1.57 1.32
N MET A 106 11.44 -0.64 0.65
CA MET A 106 11.91 -0.04 -0.61
C MET A 106 13.25 0.68 -0.43
N ALA A 107 13.40 1.45 0.65
CA ALA A 107 14.63 2.18 0.93
C ALA A 107 15.80 1.22 1.20
N LEU A 108 15.61 0.21 2.05
CA LEU A 108 16.61 -0.83 2.33
C LEU A 108 17.00 -1.60 1.06
N GLY A 109 16.02 -1.97 0.24
CA GLY A 109 16.24 -2.62 -1.04
C GLY A 109 17.08 -1.76 -2.00
N SER A 110 16.80 -0.45 -2.05
CA SER A 110 17.59 0.51 -2.84
C SER A 110 19.04 0.60 -2.35
N ASP A 111 19.26 0.67 -1.04
CA ASP A 111 20.59 0.76 -0.44
C ASP A 111 21.42 -0.49 -0.77
N VAL A 112 20.86 -1.68 -0.55
CA VAL A 112 21.49 -2.96 -0.87
C VAL A 112 21.78 -3.07 -2.37
N PHE A 113 20.83 -2.70 -3.22
CA PHE A 113 21.01 -2.81 -4.66
C PHE A 113 22.06 -1.85 -5.20
N THR A 114 22.10 -0.60 -4.72
CA THR A 114 23.12 0.37 -5.10
C THR A 114 24.51 -0.08 -4.66
N ALA A 115 24.65 -0.59 -3.43
CA ALA A 115 25.90 -1.14 -2.94
C ALA A 115 26.37 -2.35 -3.77
N ALA A 116 25.46 -3.26 -4.12
CA ALA A 116 25.76 -4.42 -4.96
C ALA A 116 26.22 -4.01 -6.37
N LEU A 117 25.59 -3.00 -6.99
CA LEU A 117 26.03 -2.48 -8.29
C LEU A 117 27.43 -1.86 -8.24
N GLN A 118 27.77 -1.17 -7.15
CA GLN A 118 29.11 -0.62 -6.94
C GLN A 118 30.14 -1.73 -6.74
N GLY A 119 29.83 -2.73 -5.90
CA GLY A 119 30.66 -3.91 -5.70
C GLY A 119 30.93 -4.65 -7.02
N TYR A 120 29.90 -4.87 -7.83
CA TYR A 120 30.04 -5.48 -9.16
C TYR A 120 30.92 -4.63 -10.10
N ALA A 121 30.77 -3.30 -10.09
CA ALA A 121 31.64 -2.42 -10.88
C ALA A 121 33.11 -2.49 -10.44
N LEU A 122 33.36 -2.58 -9.13
CA LEU A 122 34.71 -2.79 -8.58
C LEU A 122 35.25 -4.17 -8.99
N MET A 123 34.46 -5.24 -8.91
CA MET A 123 34.87 -6.56 -9.40
C MET A 123 35.32 -6.52 -10.86
N LYS A 124 34.58 -5.80 -11.72
CA LYS A 124 34.97 -5.62 -13.13
C LYS A 124 36.28 -4.84 -13.32
N LEU A 125 36.62 -3.93 -12.40
CA LEU A 125 37.86 -3.14 -12.48
C LEU A 125 39.09 -3.93 -11.99
N PHE A 126 38.89 -4.87 -11.07
CA PHE A 126 39.98 -5.58 -10.38
C PHE A 126 40.07 -7.08 -10.72
N SER A 127 39.22 -7.61 -11.61
CA SER A 127 39.26 -9.02 -12.00
C SER A 127 40.49 -9.34 -12.86
N LYS A 128 41.56 -9.78 -12.21
CA LYS A 128 42.74 -10.39 -12.84
C LYS A 128 42.88 -11.89 -12.54
N SER A 129 41.96 -12.46 -11.76
CA SER A 129 41.93 -13.89 -11.41
C SER A 129 40.72 -14.57 -12.04
N GLU A 130 40.93 -15.78 -12.58
CA GLU A 130 39.93 -16.61 -13.27
C GLU A 130 38.64 -16.81 -12.43
N SER A 131 38.78 -16.99 -11.11
CA SER A 131 37.65 -17.16 -10.19
C SER A 131 36.74 -15.93 -10.04
N LEU A 132 37.23 -14.72 -10.33
CA LEU A 132 36.41 -13.49 -10.28
C LEU A 132 35.68 -13.25 -11.59
N GLU A 133 36.17 -13.81 -12.70
CA GLU A 133 35.49 -13.69 -14.00
C GLU A 133 34.30 -14.63 -14.13
N ASP A 134 34.40 -15.87 -13.66
CA ASP A 134 33.25 -16.79 -13.60
C ASP A 134 32.10 -16.20 -12.76
N LEU A 135 32.45 -15.60 -11.61
CA LEU A 135 31.49 -14.89 -10.75
C LEU A 135 30.93 -13.63 -11.44
N ARG A 136 31.74 -12.91 -12.21
CA ARG A 136 31.29 -11.74 -12.97
C ARG A 136 30.28 -12.13 -14.05
N GLU A 137 30.53 -13.20 -14.78
CA GLU A 137 29.62 -13.70 -15.84
C GLU A 137 28.30 -14.19 -15.26
N ALA A 138 28.34 -14.96 -14.18
CA ALA A 138 27.14 -15.40 -13.46
C ALA A 138 26.28 -14.21 -12.98
N MET A 139 26.91 -13.16 -12.44
CA MET A 139 26.20 -11.96 -11.96
C MET A 139 25.67 -11.08 -13.10
N ALA A 140 26.32 -11.10 -14.28
CA ALA A 140 25.85 -10.36 -15.45
C ALA A 140 24.48 -10.86 -15.94
N ILE A 141 24.23 -12.17 -15.84
CA ILE A 141 22.96 -12.81 -16.22
C ILE A 141 21.82 -12.39 -15.27
N LEU A 142 22.14 -12.21 -13.99
CA LEU A 142 21.18 -11.86 -12.94
C LEU A 142 20.82 -10.37 -12.89
N ARG A 143 21.54 -9.52 -13.63
CA ARG A 143 21.33 -8.07 -13.58
C ARG A 143 20.03 -7.67 -14.30
N PRO A 144 19.07 -7.03 -13.62
CA PRO A 144 17.89 -6.50 -14.29
C PRO A 144 18.27 -5.36 -15.25
N GLY A 145 17.66 -5.35 -16.42
CA GLY A 145 17.79 -4.26 -17.40
C GLY A 145 17.31 -2.94 -16.80
N ARG A 146 18.04 -1.86 -17.06
CA ARG A 146 17.71 -0.51 -16.56
C ARG A 146 16.38 -0.06 -17.19
N LYS A 147 15.26 -0.11 -16.47
CA LYS A 147 14.05 0.61 -16.89
C LYS A 147 14.29 2.11 -16.70
N LYS A 148 14.22 2.87 -17.79
CA LYS A 148 14.29 4.35 -17.73
C LYS A 148 13.13 4.84 -16.86
N PRO A 149 13.36 5.75 -15.90
CA PRO A 149 12.27 6.41 -15.21
C PRO A 149 11.42 7.18 -16.23
N ALA A 150 10.10 6.98 -16.19
CA ALA A 150 9.16 7.78 -16.95
C ALA A 150 9.34 9.23 -16.49
N GLN A 151 9.78 10.10 -17.41
CA GLN A 151 9.82 11.53 -17.17
C GLN A 151 8.39 11.99 -16.93
N THR A 152 8.06 12.29 -15.67
CA THR A 152 6.86 13.03 -15.32
C THR A 152 7.03 14.41 -15.94
N GLY A 153 6.28 14.67 -17.01
CA GLY A 153 6.32 15.93 -17.72
C GLY A 153 5.98 17.08 -16.78
N GLU A 154 6.92 18.01 -16.66
CA GLU A 154 6.59 19.40 -16.34
C GLU A 154 5.73 19.94 -17.49
N ALA A 155 4.43 20.04 -17.25
CA ALA A 155 3.53 20.82 -18.08
C ALA A 155 2.96 21.94 -17.21
N GLY A 156 3.32 23.20 -17.55
CA GLY A 156 2.53 24.35 -17.16
C GLY A 156 3.28 25.56 -16.60
N SER A 157 4.32 26.06 -17.29
CA SER A 157 4.64 27.49 -17.26
C SER A 157 4.84 28.00 -18.66
N ASN A 158 3.80 28.58 -19.26
CA ASN A 158 3.96 29.85 -19.96
C ASN A 158 2.63 30.58 -20.05
N GLY A 159 2.61 31.83 -19.61
CA GLY A 159 1.48 32.73 -19.77
C GLY A 159 1.51 33.50 -21.09
N GLY A 160 0.46 34.29 -21.29
CA GLY A 160 0.47 35.46 -22.15
C GLY A 160 -0.58 35.46 -23.26
N GLY A 161 -1.46 36.46 -23.24
CA GLY A 161 -2.01 37.02 -24.47
C GLY A 161 -3.51 37.24 -24.50
N ASN A 162 -3.92 38.39 -23.98
CA ASN A 162 -5.08 39.22 -24.35
C ASN A 162 -6.51 38.63 -24.25
#